data_AF-A0A166BPX6-F1
#
_entry.id   AF-A0A166BPX6-F1
#
_cell.length_a   1.000
_cell.length_b   1.000
_cell.length_c   1.000
_cell.angle_alpha   90.00
_cell.angle_beta   90.00
_cell.angle_gamma   90.00
#
_symmetry.space_group_name_H-M   'P 1'
#
loop_
_entity.id
_entity.type
_entity.pdbx_description
1 polymer ?
#
loop_
_entity_poly.entity_id
_entity_poly.type
_entity_poly.pdbx_seq_one_letter_code
_entity_poly.pdbx_strand_id
1 'polypeptide(L)'
;RKCMHVPPLPARKLYMGLIDPHLTHGCDVLPDATKVSTAKLESAQKAYLRKALRVSTQCAVAPLFTEMGISPIRFRRADLAVRFLGYALQLPDDDFVRLALRDSIQLATTSNRSWFGDLR
;
A
#
# COMPACT_ATOMS: atom_id res chain seq x y z
N ARG A 1 -19.26 -5.51 23.49
CA ARG A 1 -19.55 -4.32 22.65
C ARG A 1 -20.41 -4.76 21.47
N LYS A 2 -21.62 -4.21 21.29
CA LYS A 2 -22.46 -4.47 20.11
C LYS A 2 -21.74 -3.89 18.89
N CYS A 3 -21.03 -4.72 18.13
CA CYS A 3 -20.50 -4.28 16.84
C CYS A 3 -21.69 -4.02 15.91
N MET A 4 -21.85 -2.78 15.45
CA MET A 4 -22.85 -2.45 14.44
C MET A 4 -22.74 -3.44 13.28
N HIS A 5 -23.87 -4.04 12.92
CA HIS A 5 -23.94 -4.90 11.75
C HIS A 5 -23.86 -3.98 10.52
N VAL A 6 -22.68 -3.91 9.92
CA VAL A 6 -22.47 -3.22 8.66
C VAL A 6 -22.41 -4.29 7.57
N PRO A 7 -23.31 -4.26 6.58
CA PRO A 7 -23.22 -5.18 5.46
C PRO A 7 -21.87 -5.04 4.72
N PRO A 8 -21.40 -6.07 3.99
CA PRO A 8 -20.07 -6.06 3.37
C PRO A 8 -19.81 -4.87 2.45
N LEU A 9 -20.80 -4.45 1.65
CA LEU A 9 -20.66 -3.34 0.71
C LEU A 9 -20.42 -1.97 1.41
N PRO A 10 -21.26 -1.54 2.37
CA PRO A 10 -20.95 -0.36 3.17
C PRO A 10 -19.64 -0.46 3.95
N ALA A 11 -19.28 -1.64 4.48
CA ALA A 11 -17.99 -1.82 5.14
C ALA A 11 -16.82 -1.61 4.18
N ARG A 12 -16.92 -2.13 2.95
CA ARG A 12 -15.92 -1.86 1.90
C ARG A 12 -15.81 -0.36 1.59
N LYS A 13 -16.95 0.36 1.51
CA LYS A 13 -16.93 1.82 1.29
C LYS A 13 -16.22 2.55 2.43
N LEU A 14 -16.50 2.19 3.68
CA LEU A 14 -15.82 2.75 4.85
C LEU A 14 -14.32 2.45 4.84
N TYR A 15 -13.94 1.23 4.46
CA TYR A 15 -12.53 0.88 4.29
C TYR A 15 -11.86 1.80 3.27
N MET A 16 -12.42 1.90 2.06
CA MET A 16 -11.84 2.69 0.97
C MET A 16 -11.80 4.19 1.26
N GLY A 17 -12.79 4.72 1.99
CA GLY A 17 -12.88 6.15 2.28
C GLY A 17 -12.10 6.61 3.52
N LEU A 18 -11.93 5.74 4.52
CA LEU A 18 -11.35 6.14 5.81
C LEU A 18 -10.04 5.43 6.12
N ILE A 19 -9.92 4.15 5.82
CA ILE A 19 -8.78 3.34 6.28
C ILE A 19 -7.70 3.27 5.23
N ASP A 20 -8.09 3.01 3.98
CA ASP A 20 -7.17 2.89 2.86
C ASP A 20 -6.27 4.12 2.69
N PRO A 21 -6.76 5.38 2.79
CA PRO A 21 -5.90 6.56 2.69
C PRO A 21 -4.81 6.59 3.76
N HIS A 22 -5.13 6.20 5.00
CA HIS A 22 -4.13 6.15 6.08
C HIS A 22 -3.10 5.03 5.87
N LEU A 23 -3.52 3.89 5.31
CA LEU A 23 -2.62 2.77 5.06
C LEU A 23 -1.73 2.98 3.82
N THR A 24 -2.18 3.80 2.87
CA THR A 24 -1.46 4.07 1.61
C THR A 24 -0.72 5.40 1.61
N HIS A 25 -0.91 6.24 2.63
CA HIS A 25 -0.25 7.54 2.71
C HIS A 25 1.28 7.43 2.55
N GLY A 26 1.82 8.22 1.61
CA GLY A 26 3.26 8.36 1.36
C GLY A 26 3.97 7.10 0.84
N CYS A 27 3.23 6.05 0.44
CA CYS A 27 3.86 4.81 -0.04
C CYS A 27 4.51 4.93 -1.41
N ASP A 28 4.11 5.94 -2.17
CA ASP A 28 4.67 6.32 -3.46
C ASP A 28 6.06 6.92 -3.31
N VAL A 29 6.21 7.85 -2.37
CA VAL A 29 7.49 8.51 -2.07
C VAL A 29 8.39 7.65 -1.20
N LEU A 30 7.84 6.73 -0.40
CA LEU A 30 8.61 5.87 0.51
C LEU A 30 8.20 4.40 0.33
N PRO A 31 8.81 3.70 -0.65
CA PRO A 31 8.46 2.34 -0.99
C PRO A 31 8.84 1.38 0.15
N ASP A 32 8.05 0.32 0.29
CA ASP A 32 8.22 -0.64 1.37
C ASP A 32 9.38 -1.60 1.07
N ALA A 33 10.61 -1.16 1.36
CA ALA A 33 11.83 -1.94 1.11
C ALA A 33 11.90 -3.27 1.89
N THR A 34 11.12 -3.44 2.97
CA THR A 34 11.16 -4.66 3.81
C THR A 34 9.78 -5.20 4.14
N LYS A 35 9.69 -6.51 4.42
CA LYS A 35 8.46 -7.13 4.92
C LYS A 35 8.05 -6.60 6.31
N VAL A 36 9.03 -6.13 7.08
CA VAL A 36 8.82 -5.65 8.45
C VAL A 36 8.11 -4.29 8.45
N SER A 37 8.40 -3.41 7.47
CA SER A 37 7.79 -2.08 7.39
C SER A 37 6.27 -2.14 7.21
N THR A 38 5.76 -3.17 6.53
CA THR A 38 4.33 -3.33 6.23
C THR A 38 3.56 -4.16 7.25
N ALA A 39 4.22 -4.85 8.18
CA ALA A 39 3.58 -5.79 9.09
C ALA A 39 2.47 -5.16 9.95
N LYS A 40 2.69 -3.93 10.45
CA LYS A 40 1.67 -3.20 11.24
C LYS A 40 0.48 -2.78 10.37
N LEU A 41 0.72 -2.35 9.14
CA LEU A 41 -0.32 -1.94 8.18
C LEU A 41 -1.18 -3.15 7.78
N GLU A 42 -0.53 -4.27 7.49
CA GLU A 42 -1.20 -5.53 7.21
C GLU A 42 -2.06 -6.01 8.38
N SER A 43 -1.55 -5.89 9.61
CA SER A 43 -2.30 -6.25 10.83
C SER A 43 -3.54 -5.38 10.98
N ALA A 44 -3.41 -4.06 10.77
CA ALA A 44 -4.54 -3.13 10.81
C ALA A 44 -5.60 -3.45 9.74
N GLN A 45 -5.16 -3.72 8.50
CA GLN A 45 -6.04 -4.13 7.40
C GLN A 45 -6.79 -5.42 7.76
N LYS A 46 -6.07 -6.49 8.14
CA LYS A 46 -6.66 -7.78 8.52
C LYS A 46 -7.63 -7.63 9.70
N ALA A 47 -7.29 -6.81 10.70
CA ALA A 47 -8.16 -6.57 11.85
C ALA A 47 -9.49 -5.91 11.45
N TYR A 48 -9.46 -4.97 10.50
CA TYR A 48 -10.68 -4.38 9.96
C TYR A 48 -11.52 -5.41 9.19
N LEU A 49 -10.90 -6.13 8.24
CA LEU A 49 -11.61 -7.10 7.40
C LEU A 49 -12.26 -8.22 8.23
N ARG A 50 -11.56 -8.72 9.25
CA ARG A 50 -12.11 -9.72 10.18
C ARG A 50 -13.32 -9.20 10.95
N LYS A 51 -13.28 -7.94 11.39
CA LYS A 51 -14.42 -7.30 12.09
C LYS A 51 -15.60 -7.08 11.14
N ALA A 52 -15.34 -6.69 9.90
CA ALA A 52 -16.37 -6.50 8.88
C ALA A 52 -17.07 -7.83 8.52
N LEU A 53 -16.30 -8.91 8.32
CA LEU A 53 -16.81 -10.23 7.96
C LEU A 53 -17.24 -11.09 9.16
N ARG A 54 -16.99 -10.63 10.39
CA ARG A 54 -17.27 -11.35 11.65
C ARG A 54 -16.61 -12.73 11.74
N VAL A 55 -15.40 -12.85 11.19
CA VAL A 55 -14.63 -14.08 11.23
C VAL A 55 -13.58 -14.05 12.32
N SER A 56 -13.23 -15.24 12.84
CA SER A 56 -12.22 -15.38 13.88
C SER A 56 -10.81 -15.07 13.36
N THR A 57 -9.87 -14.89 14.28
CA THR A 57 -8.45 -14.75 13.95
C THR A 57 -7.85 -16.03 13.34
N GLN A 58 -8.49 -17.18 13.55
CA GLN A 58 -8.08 -18.48 13.01
C GLN A 58 -8.56 -18.71 11.57
N CYS A 59 -9.47 -17.88 11.06
CA CYS A 59 -9.92 -17.97 9.67
C CYS A 59 -8.76 -17.71 8.70
N ALA A 60 -8.79 -18.42 7.57
CA ALA A 60 -7.86 -18.23 6.47
C ALA A 60 -7.84 -16.76 6.02
N VAL A 61 -6.67 -16.28 5.61
CA VAL A 61 -6.48 -14.86 5.25
C VAL A 61 -6.99 -14.56 3.84
N ALA A 62 -6.86 -15.50 2.89
CA ALA A 62 -7.27 -15.27 1.50
C ALA A 62 -8.77 -14.90 1.36
N PRO A 63 -9.71 -15.58 2.04
CA PRO A 63 -11.13 -15.20 2.02
C PRO A 63 -11.41 -13.75 2.47
N LEU A 64 -10.58 -13.19 3.36
CA LEU A 64 -10.77 -11.80 3.82
C LEU A 64 -10.70 -10.80 2.66
N PHE A 65 -9.86 -11.08 1.67
CA PHE A 65 -9.62 -10.21 0.53
C PHE A 65 -10.58 -10.49 -0.62
N THR A 66 -10.83 -11.77 -0.91
CA THR A 66 -11.73 -12.18 -2.02
C THR A 66 -13.17 -11.77 -1.75
N GLU A 67 -13.68 -11.99 -0.53
CA GLU A 67 -15.06 -11.65 -0.17
C GLU A 67 -15.31 -10.14 -0.11
N MET A 68 -14.29 -9.36 0.26
CA MET A 68 -14.42 -7.90 0.34
C MET A 68 -14.05 -7.20 -0.97
N GLY A 69 -13.41 -7.89 -1.92
CA GLY A 69 -12.87 -7.27 -3.14
C GLY A 69 -11.82 -6.20 -2.83
N ILE A 70 -10.94 -6.47 -1.85
CA ILE A 70 -9.90 -5.53 -1.38
C ILE A 70 -8.54 -6.19 -1.60
N SER A 71 -7.61 -5.50 -2.24
CA SER A 71 -6.23 -5.97 -2.41
C SER A 71 -5.46 -5.94 -1.08
N PRO A 72 -4.59 -6.92 -0.80
CA PRO A 72 -3.68 -6.82 0.34
C PRO A 72 -2.84 -5.53 0.25
N ILE A 73 -2.68 -4.85 1.38
CA ILE A 73 -2.13 -3.48 1.43
C ILE A 73 -0.74 -3.39 0.78
N ARG A 74 0.07 -4.44 0.91
CA ARG A 74 1.41 -4.50 0.33
C ARG A 74 1.40 -4.38 -1.19
N PHE A 75 0.49 -5.09 -1.87
CA PHE A 75 0.36 -4.99 -3.33
C PHE A 75 -0.20 -3.64 -3.75
N ARG A 76 -1.14 -3.09 -2.98
CA ARG A 76 -1.69 -1.76 -3.24
C ARG A 76 -0.64 -0.65 -3.12
N ARG A 77 0.21 -0.72 -2.09
CA ARG A 77 1.31 0.23 -1.89
C ARG A 77 2.38 0.11 -2.99
N ALA A 78 2.73 -1.11 -3.38
CA ALA A 78 3.63 -1.35 -4.50
C ALA A 78 3.08 -0.82 -5.83
N ASP A 79 1.79 -1.06 -6.13
CA ASP A 79 1.13 -0.53 -7.32
C ASP A 79 1.17 1.01 -7.35
N LEU A 80 0.91 1.68 -6.23
CA LEU A 80 1.01 3.14 -6.14
C LEU A 80 2.44 3.64 -6.37
N ALA A 81 3.46 2.99 -5.81
CA ALA A 81 4.85 3.35 -6.05
C ALA A 81 5.28 3.17 -7.51
N VAL A 82 4.85 2.08 -8.16
CA VAL A 82 5.11 1.85 -9.59
C VAL A 82 4.39 2.88 -10.47
N ARG A 83 3.15 3.26 -10.13
CA ARG A 83 2.44 4.34 -10.84
C ARG A 83 3.15 5.68 -10.68
N PHE A 84 3.66 5.98 -9.49
CA PHE A 84 4.44 7.19 -9.26
C PHE A 84 5.75 7.17 -10.06
N LEU A 85 6.45 6.03 -10.14
CA LEU A 85 7.58 5.87 -11.06
C LEU A 85 7.16 6.17 -12.51
N GLY A 86 6.04 5.62 -12.97
CA GLY A 86 5.51 5.88 -14.30
C GLY A 86 5.22 7.37 -14.55
N TYR A 87 4.69 8.07 -13.56
CA TYR A 87 4.48 9.53 -13.59
C TYR A 87 5.83 10.28 -13.67
N ALA A 88 6.75 9.99 -12.76
CA ALA A 88 8.09 10.61 -12.75
C ALA A 88 8.85 10.33 -14.06
N LEU A 89 8.60 9.18 -14.67
CA LEU A 89 9.16 8.79 -15.96
C LEU A 89 8.58 9.54 -17.17
N GLN A 90 7.51 10.32 -17.01
CA GLN A 90 6.88 11.12 -18.08
C GLN A 90 7.15 12.62 -17.95
N LEU A 91 7.71 13.09 -16.83
CA LEU A 91 7.95 14.51 -16.59
C LEU A 91 9.10 15.08 -17.46
N PRO A 92 9.10 16.38 -17.77
CA PRO A 92 10.22 17.03 -18.45
C PRO A 92 11.55 16.87 -17.70
N ASP A 93 12.64 16.98 -18.44
CA ASP A 93 14.00 16.80 -17.90
C ASP A 93 14.40 17.82 -16.83
N ASP A 94 13.81 19.01 -16.88
CA ASP A 94 14.06 20.11 -15.95
C ASP A 94 13.15 20.07 -14.71
N ASP A 95 12.22 19.10 -14.63
CA ASP A 95 11.33 18.96 -13.47
C ASP A 95 12.11 18.39 -12.26
N PHE A 96 11.86 18.94 -11.07
CA PHE A 96 12.54 18.51 -9.85
C PHE A 96 12.35 17.03 -9.52
N VAL A 97 11.16 16.46 -9.77
CA VAL A 97 10.88 15.04 -9.53
C VAL A 97 11.66 14.18 -10.52
N ARG A 98 11.78 14.62 -11.78
CA ARG A 98 12.57 13.94 -12.80
C ARG A 98 14.06 13.93 -12.44
N LEU A 99 14.59 15.07 -12.00
CA LEU A 99 15.98 15.21 -11.57
C LEU A 99 16.26 14.31 -10.36
N ALA A 100 15.40 14.34 -9.34
CA ALA A 100 15.52 13.48 -8.16
C ALA A 100 15.47 11.98 -8.51
N LEU A 101 14.64 11.59 -9.49
CA LEU A 101 14.60 10.22 -10.00
C LEU A 101 15.93 9.82 -10.66
N ARG A 102 16.51 10.70 -11.49
CA ARG A 102 17.83 10.46 -12.13
C ARG A 102 18.92 10.26 -11.08
N ASP A 103 18.97 11.13 -10.07
CA ASP A 103 19.92 11.00 -8.96
C ASP A 103 19.70 9.68 -8.20
N SER A 104 18.44 9.32 -7.94
CA SER A 104 18.12 8.05 -7.30
C SER A 104 18.55 6.84 -8.13
N ILE A 105 18.41 6.87 -9.46
CA ILE A 105 18.89 5.80 -10.35
C ILE A 105 20.41 5.72 -10.28
N GLN A 106 21.11 6.86 -10.35
CA GLN A 106 22.57 6.91 -10.26
C GLN A 106 23.07 6.32 -8.93
N LEU A 107 22.42 6.67 -7.81
CA LEU A 107 22.71 6.06 -6.52
C LEU A 107 22.52 4.53 -6.54
N ALA A 108 21.42 4.03 -7.12
CA ALA A 108 21.21 2.59 -7.26
C ALA A 108 22.31 1.90 -8.08
N THR A 109 22.77 2.53 -9.17
CA THR A 109 23.85 1.97 -10.02
C THR A 109 25.19 1.91 -9.30
N THR A 110 25.43 2.81 -8.35
CA THR A 110 26.65 2.85 -7.52
C THR A 110 26.53 2.01 -6.25
N SER A 111 25.51 1.14 -6.15
CA SER A 111 25.20 0.32 -4.97
C SER A 111 24.89 1.11 -3.69
N ASN A 112 24.49 2.38 -3.83
CA ASN A 112 24.01 3.19 -2.73
C ASN A 112 22.50 3.04 -2.54
N ARG A 113 22.04 3.18 -1.28
CA ARG A 113 20.61 3.15 -0.96
C ARG A 113 19.90 4.32 -1.64
N SER A 114 18.77 4.04 -2.25
CA SER A 114 18.03 5.02 -3.02
C SER A 114 16.59 4.56 -3.20
N TRP A 115 15.70 5.51 -3.48
CA TRP A 115 14.29 5.24 -3.70
C TRP A 115 14.04 4.25 -4.86
N PHE A 116 14.74 4.44 -5.99
CA PHE A 116 14.67 3.53 -7.13
C PHE A 116 15.26 2.15 -6.80
N GLY A 117 16.31 2.10 -5.97
CA GLY A 117 16.90 0.85 -5.50
C GLY A 117 15.93 0.02 -4.67
N ASP A 118 15.08 0.67 -3.87
CA ASP A 118 14.05 -0.01 -3.07
C ASP A 118 12.89 -0.59 -3.92
N LEU A 119 12.77 -0.19 -5.19
CA LEU A 119 11.80 -0.73 -6.15
C LEU A 119 12.35 -1.90 -6.98
N ARG A 120 13.67 -2.13 -6.97
CA ARG A 120 14.37 -3.14 -7.80
C ARG A 120 14.49 -4.48 -7.08
#